data_AF-A0A015INN5-F1
#
_entry.id   AF-A0A015INN5-F1
#
_cell.length_a   1.000
_cell.length_b   1.000
_cell.length_c   1.000
_cell.angle_alpha   90.00
_cell.angle_beta   90.00
_cell.angle_gamma   90.00
#
_symmetry.space_group_name_H-M   'P 1'
#
loop_
_entity.id
_entity.type
_entity.pdbx_description
1 polymer ?
#
loop_
_entity_poly.entity_id
_entity_poly.type
_entity_poly.pdbx_seq_one_letter_code
_entity_poly.pdbx_strand_id
1 'polypeptide(L)'
;MAAKSQTSTSILYYRNIPRKHFRKQPYPMRAPDSSGDGFVYRINIYEIYAKNPTLLLTENDSHNNQKPQNINTLNEIVKEIDQMPINHQNLNYKNPRIFWDRTKSMDISQEAGFNLLHEKEKTLCSKLRLTPSIYLKAKYNILKAAQKHKMEGKEFKKSDAQKAVNFNVNKASVLWNFFSQLKWV
;
A
#
# COMPACT_ATOMS: atom_id res chain seq x y z
N MET A 1 46.07 -58.04 30.47
CA MET A 1 44.78 -57.37 30.75
C MET A 1 44.52 -56.36 29.65
N ALA A 2 43.65 -56.67 28.68
CA ALA A 2 43.35 -55.80 27.55
C ALA A 2 42.11 -54.95 27.86
N ALA A 3 42.26 -53.63 27.93
CA ALA A 3 41.15 -52.71 28.14
C ALA A 3 40.35 -52.55 26.84
N LYS A 4 39.06 -52.88 26.88
CA LYS A 4 38.12 -52.70 25.78
C LYS A 4 37.87 -51.19 25.57
N SER A 5 38.10 -50.67 24.37
CA SER A 5 37.71 -49.31 24.01
C SER A 5 36.19 -49.24 23.90
N GLN A 6 35.58 -48.28 24.61
CA GLN A 6 34.19 -47.89 24.38
C GLN A 6 34.21 -46.74 23.39
N THR A 7 33.86 -47.01 22.13
CA THR A 7 33.62 -45.97 21.13
C THR A 7 32.20 -45.45 21.31
N SER A 8 32.07 -44.28 21.95
CA SER A 8 30.80 -43.56 22.04
C SER A 8 30.47 -42.95 20.67
N THR A 9 29.54 -43.54 19.93
CA THR A 9 28.98 -42.98 18.70
C THR A 9 27.90 -41.96 19.04
N SER A 10 28.27 -40.67 19.05
CA SER A 10 27.30 -39.58 19.13
C SER A 10 26.70 -39.30 17.74
N ILE A 11 25.48 -39.77 17.51
CA ILE A 11 24.70 -39.39 16.33
C ILE A 11 24.16 -37.98 16.57
N LEU A 12 24.76 -36.98 15.91
CA LEU A 12 24.28 -35.60 15.92
C LEU A 12 23.09 -35.47 14.97
N TYR A 13 21.89 -35.33 15.53
CA TYR A 13 20.71 -34.91 14.78
C TYR A 13 20.87 -33.44 14.38
N TYR A 14 21.09 -33.17 13.09
CA TYR A 14 21.02 -31.82 12.55
C TYR A 14 19.59 -31.28 12.68
N ARG A 15 19.36 -30.45 13.70
CA ARG A 15 18.19 -29.57 13.72
C ARG A 15 18.36 -28.56 12.60
N ASN A 16 17.35 -28.43 11.74
CA ASN A 16 17.28 -27.42 10.69
C ASN A 16 17.33 -26.02 11.30
N ILE A 17 18.53 -25.46 11.41
CA ILE A 17 18.75 -24.06 11.78
C ILE A 17 18.36 -23.22 10.56
N PRO A 18 17.48 -22.21 10.70
CA PRO A 18 17.10 -21.36 9.58
C PRO A 18 18.35 -20.67 9.03
N ARG A 19 18.62 -20.84 7.73
CA ARG A 19 19.74 -20.19 7.06
C ARG A 19 19.57 -18.67 7.18
N LYS A 20 20.35 -18.04 8.06
CA LYS A 20 20.49 -16.58 8.05
C LYS A 20 21.09 -16.21 6.70
N HIS A 21 20.34 -15.46 5.89
CA HIS A 21 20.88 -14.80 4.71
C HIS A 21 21.93 -13.79 5.18
N PHE A 22 23.20 -14.22 5.19
CA PHE A 22 24.31 -13.28 5.27
C PHE A 22 24.31 -12.50 3.97
N ARG A 23 24.19 -11.17 4.06
CA ARG A 23 24.40 -10.31 2.89
C ARG A 23 25.82 -10.59 2.38
N LYS A 24 25.96 -10.80 1.07
CA LYS A 24 27.25 -11.06 0.42
C LYS A 24 28.29 -9.97 0.69
N GLN A 25 27.84 -8.78 1.09
CA GLN A 25 28.67 -7.71 1.64
C GLN A 25 28.05 -7.21 2.95
N PRO A 26 28.64 -7.52 4.13
CA PRO A 26 28.22 -6.91 5.37
C PRO A 26 28.57 -5.42 5.35
N TYR A 27 27.69 -4.59 5.88
CA TYR A 27 28.04 -3.18 6.09
C TYR A 27 29.26 -3.11 7.01
N PRO A 28 30.19 -2.18 6.77
CA PRO A 28 31.34 -2.01 7.63
C PRO A 28 30.87 -1.77 9.06
N MET A 29 31.30 -2.65 9.98
CA MET A 29 30.92 -2.57 11.40
C MET A 29 31.75 -1.54 12.17
N ARG A 30 32.75 -0.95 11.53
CA ARG A 30 33.58 0.15 12.04
C ARG A 30 33.58 1.26 11.02
N ALA A 31 33.59 2.50 11.52
CA ALA A 31 33.87 3.66 10.68
C ALA A 31 35.26 3.48 10.03
N PRO A 32 35.46 3.92 8.78
CA PRO A 32 36.78 3.91 8.18
C PRO A 32 37.76 4.72 9.05
N ASP A 33 38.96 4.17 9.24
CA ASP A 33 40.02 4.86 9.98
C ASP A 33 40.45 6.12 9.20
N SER A 34 40.71 7.21 9.93
CA SER A 34 41.04 8.53 9.37
C SER A 34 42.35 8.57 8.54
N SER A 35 43.06 7.44 8.46
CA SER A 35 44.36 7.26 7.81
C SER A 35 44.26 6.68 6.40
N GLY A 36 43.07 6.26 5.95
CA GLY A 36 42.85 5.74 4.60
C GLY A 36 42.64 6.86 3.56
N ASP A 37 43.02 6.60 2.31
CA ASP A 37 42.90 7.51 1.15
C ASP A 37 41.44 7.67 0.65
N GLY A 38 40.49 7.72 1.58
CA GLY A 38 39.05 7.75 1.32
C GLY A 38 38.41 9.08 1.68
N PHE A 39 37.33 9.43 0.98
CA PHE A 39 36.54 10.62 1.29
C PHE A 39 35.68 10.40 2.55
N VAL A 40 35.90 11.23 3.57
CA VAL A 40 35.10 11.23 4.80
C VAL A 40 34.17 12.44 4.79
N TYR A 41 32.86 12.20 4.62
CA TYR A 41 31.85 13.24 4.78
C TYR A 41 31.42 13.33 6.24
N ARG A 42 31.59 14.50 6.87
CA ARG A 42 31.04 14.81 8.19
C ARG A 42 29.77 15.63 8.01
N ILE A 43 28.62 15.05 8.36
CA ILE A 43 27.34 15.74 8.32
C ILE A 43 27.06 16.28 9.72
N ASN A 44 27.20 17.59 9.93
CA ASN A 44 26.82 18.23 11.18
C ASN A 44 25.35 18.64 11.13
N ILE A 45 24.50 17.78 11.66
CA ILE A 45 23.06 18.01 11.73
C ILE A 45 22.71 19.03 12.82
N TYR A 46 23.51 19.09 13.90
CA TYR A 46 23.22 19.89 15.08
C TYR A 46 23.32 21.40 14.80
N GLU A 47 24.40 21.85 14.16
CA GLU A 47 24.63 23.28 13.91
C GLU A 47 23.55 23.92 13.01
N ILE A 48 22.99 23.13 12.09
CA ILE A 48 21.93 23.58 11.18
C ILE A 48 20.67 23.93 11.97
N TYR A 49 20.26 23.05 12.88
CA TYR A 49 19.07 23.25 13.70
C TYR A 49 19.30 24.15 14.92
N ALA A 50 20.54 24.25 15.42
CA ALA A 50 20.89 25.22 16.46
C ALA A 50 20.75 26.66 15.93
N LYS A 51 21.08 26.90 14.66
CA LYS A 51 20.91 28.21 14.00
C LYS A 51 19.45 28.52 13.67
N ASN A 52 18.70 27.52 13.21
CA ASN A 52 17.28 27.65 12.90
C ASN A 52 16.49 26.44 13.43
N PRO A 53 16.01 26.49 14.69
CA PRO A 53 15.26 25.38 15.28
C PRO A 53 13.90 25.16 14.61
N THR A 54 13.39 26.18 13.91
CA THR A 54 12.17 26.11 13.10
C THR A 54 12.27 25.14 11.92
N LEU A 55 13.49 24.79 11.48
CA LEU A 55 13.69 23.79 10.42
C LEU A 55 13.31 22.37 10.86
N LEU A 56 13.27 22.10 12.17
CA LEU A 56 12.74 20.85 12.71
C LEU A 56 11.21 20.79 12.60
N LEU A 57 10.57 21.95 12.56
CA LEU A 57 9.11 22.10 12.49
C LEU A 57 8.62 22.26 11.04
N THR A 58 9.49 22.66 10.11
CA THR A 58 9.20 22.54 8.68
C THR A 58 9.25 21.07 8.32
N GLU A 59 8.13 20.40 8.55
CA GLU A 59 7.83 19.16 7.87
C GLU A 59 7.96 19.46 6.37
N ASN A 60 8.99 18.91 5.74
CA ASN A 60 8.96 18.67 4.30
C ASN A 60 7.87 17.62 4.08
N ASP A 61 6.61 18.04 4.22
CA ASP A 61 5.42 17.26 3.89
C ASP A 61 5.31 17.14 2.37
N SER A 62 6.30 16.47 1.79
CA SER A 62 6.09 15.65 0.60
C SER A 62 5.28 14.39 0.93
N HIS A 63 4.93 14.17 2.20
CA HIS A 63 3.95 13.18 2.62
C HIS A 63 2.58 13.83 2.81
N ASN A 64 1.83 13.95 1.71
CA ASN A 64 0.37 14.07 1.70
C ASN A 64 -0.22 14.99 2.78
N ASN A 65 0.06 16.29 2.71
CA ASN A 65 -0.92 17.27 3.19
C ASN A 65 -2.20 17.08 2.34
N GLN A 66 -3.08 16.18 2.78
CA GLN A 66 -4.44 16.14 2.31
C GLN A 66 -5.08 17.43 2.81
N LYS A 67 -4.89 18.53 2.05
CA LYS A 67 -5.81 19.66 2.06
C LYS A 67 -7.22 19.07 2.16
N PRO A 68 -8.09 19.59 3.04
CA PRO A 68 -9.46 19.09 3.14
C PRO A 68 -9.99 19.00 1.71
N GLN A 69 -10.22 17.77 1.25
CA GLN A 69 -10.56 17.52 -0.14
C GLN A 69 -11.87 18.25 -0.35
N ASN A 70 -11.81 19.36 -1.09
CA ASN A 70 -12.95 20.25 -1.25
C ASN A 70 -14.11 19.39 -1.78
N ILE A 71 -15.23 19.36 -1.06
CA ILE A 71 -16.40 18.52 -1.39
C ILE A 71 -16.79 18.69 -2.86
N ASN A 72 -16.58 19.89 -3.43
CA ASN A 72 -16.79 20.18 -4.84
C ASN A 72 -15.97 19.28 -5.76
N THR A 73 -14.69 19.04 -5.45
CA THR A 73 -13.83 18.14 -6.24
C THR A 73 -14.30 16.69 -6.18
N LEU A 74 -14.83 16.24 -5.03
CA LEU A 74 -15.41 14.90 -4.92
C LEU A 74 -16.70 14.78 -5.74
N ASN A 75 -17.53 15.82 -5.73
CA ASN A 75 -18.75 15.86 -6.54
C ASN A 75 -18.44 15.83 -8.04
N GLU A 76 -17.40 16.54 -8.49
CA GLU A 76 -16.93 16.49 -9.88
C GLU A 76 -16.49 15.08 -10.27
N ILE A 77 -15.71 14.40 -9.42
CA ILE A 77 -15.30 13.01 -9.67
C ILE A 77 -16.52 12.09 -9.78
N VAL A 78 -17.52 12.24 -8.91
CA VAL A 78 -18.75 11.44 -8.97
C VAL A 78 -19.51 11.69 -10.27
N LYS A 79 -19.66 12.96 -10.68
CA LYS A 79 -20.28 13.32 -11.96
C LYS A 79 -19.55 12.67 -13.15
N GLU A 80 -18.23 12.68 -13.15
CA GLU A 80 -17.45 12.02 -14.20
C GLU A 80 -17.64 10.50 -14.20
N ILE A 81 -17.74 9.88 -13.02
CA ILE A 81 -18.03 8.45 -12.89
C ILE A 81 -19.43 8.13 -13.42
N ASP A 82 -20.44 8.95 -13.13
CA ASP A 82 -21.82 8.72 -13.57
C ASP A 82 -22.01 8.89 -15.09
N GLN A 83 -21.12 9.64 -15.75
CA GLN A 83 -21.11 9.79 -17.21
C GLN A 83 -20.45 8.60 -17.91
N MET A 84 -19.82 7.68 -17.19
CA MET A 84 -19.18 6.51 -17.77
C MET A 84 -20.21 5.48 -18.26
N PRO A 85 -19.94 4.75 -19.35
CA PRO A 85 -20.83 3.70 -19.87
C PRO A 85 -20.77 2.44 -18.99
N ILE A 86 -21.20 2.55 -17.73
CA ILE A 86 -21.18 1.52 -16.71
C ILE A 86 -22.60 1.32 -16.18
N ASN A 87 -22.96 0.09 -15.81
CA ASN A 87 -24.24 -0.17 -15.17
C ASN A 87 -24.15 0.09 -13.64
N HIS A 88 -24.58 1.28 -13.23
CA HIS A 88 -24.60 1.73 -11.82
C HIS A 88 -25.62 0.96 -10.97
N GLN A 89 -26.67 0.40 -11.59
CA GLN A 89 -27.71 -0.36 -10.89
C GLN A 89 -27.19 -1.69 -10.32
N ASN A 90 -26.05 -2.19 -10.80
CA ASN A 90 -25.45 -3.44 -10.34
C ASN A 90 -25.24 -3.47 -8.82
N LEU A 91 -25.00 -2.32 -8.19
CA LEU A 91 -24.87 -2.24 -6.73
C LEU A 91 -26.19 -2.43 -5.99
N ASN A 92 -27.35 -2.21 -6.61
CA ASN A 92 -28.62 -2.40 -5.94
C ASN A 92 -28.93 -3.89 -5.77
N TYR A 93 -28.65 -4.71 -6.80
CA TYR A 93 -29.04 -6.12 -6.82
C TYR A 93 -27.90 -7.13 -6.61
N LYS A 94 -26.63 -6.78 -6.83
CA LYS A 94 -25.49 -7.70 -6.57
C LYS A 94 -24.85 -7.46 -5.21
N ASN A 95 -24.51 -8.54 -4.51
CA ASN A 95 -23.75 -8.49 -3.25
C ASN A 95 -22.32 -9.00 -3.47
N PRO A 96 -21.39 -8.15 -3.91
CA PRO A 96 -19.99 -8.54 -4.10
C PRO A 96 -19.35 -8.96 -2.77
N ARG A 97 -18.61 -10.06 -2.80
CA ARG A 97 -17.86 -10.58 -1.66
C ARG A 97 -16.56 -9.80 -1.50
N ILE A 98 -16.29 -9.37 -0.27
CA ILE A 98 -15.10 -8.61 0.13
C ILE A 98 -14.25 -9.49 1.03
N PHE A 99 -13.12 -9.95 0.49
CA PHE A 99 -12.14 -10.76 1.22
C PHE A 99 -11.04 -9.85 1.78
N TRP A 100 -11.09 -9.57 3.07
CA TRP A 100 -10.09 -8.74 3.77
C TRP A 100 -10.07 -9.05 5.28
N ASP A 101 -9.19 -9.98 5.68
CA ASP A 101 -9.15 -10.49 7.05
C ASP A 101 -7.99 -9.92 7.88
N ARG A 102 -7.25 -8.96 7.31
CA ARG A 102 -6.00 -8.47 7.92
C ARG A 102 -6.25 -7.48 9.06
N THR A 103 -7.39 -6.79 9.06
CA THR A 103 -7.59 -5.66 9.97
C THR A 103 -9.06 -5.43 10.29
N LYS A 104 -9.35 -5.01 11.52
CA LYS A 104 -10.68 -4.56 11.94
C LYS A 104 -11.13 -3.33 11.13
N SER A 105 -12.40 -3.33 10.75
CA SER A 105 -13.07 -2.21 10.08
C SER A 105 -12.89 -0.88 10.82
N MET A 106 -12.81 0.20 10.06
CA MET A 106 -12.70 1.58 10.55
C MET A 106 -14.01 2.32 10.29
N ASP A 107 -14.45 3.13 11.26
CA ASP A 107 -15.58 4.01 11.04
C ASP A 107 -15.17 5.16 10.12
N ILE A 108 -16.01 5.44 9.13
CA ILE A 108 -15.81 6.47 8.10
C ILE A 108 -17.00 7.45 8.05
N SER A 109 -17.93 7.37 9.01
CA SER A 109 -19.17 8.15 9.00
C SER A 109 -18.95 9.66 9.08
N GLN A 110 -17.85 10.10 9.68
CA GLN A 110 -17.47 11.51 9.85
C GLN A 110 -16.66 12.07 8.67
N GLU A 111 -16.32 11.24 7.68
CA GLU A 111 -15.45 11.65 6.58
C GLU A 111 -16.19 12.43 5.49
N ALA A 112 -15.50 13.42 4.91
CA ALA A 112 -16.03 14.19 3.79
C ALA A 112 -16.30 13.28 2.58
N GLY A 113 -17.52 13.36 2.03
CA GLY A 113 -17.95 12.56 0.91
C GLY A 113 -18.54 11.20 1.28
N PHE A 114 -18.71 10.87 2.57
CA PHE A 114 -19.37 9.62 3.00
C PHE A 114 -20.75 9.43 2.34
N ASN A 115 -21.54 10.51 2.22
CA ASN A 115 -22.88 10.46 1.62
C ASN A 115 -22.88 10.22 0.10
N LEU A 116 -21.74 10.39 -0.57
CA LEU A 116 -21.60 10.15 -2.01
C LEU A 116 -21.38 8.67 -2.34
N LEU A 117 -21.08 7.85 -1.33
CA LEU A 117 -20.83 6.42 -1.52
C LEU A 117 -22.11 5.62 -1.33
N HIS A 118 -22.28 4.59 -2.15
CA HIS A 118 -23.32 3.59 -1.94
C HIS A 118 -23.03 2.76 -0.68
N GLU A 119 -24.05 2.19 -0.03
CA GLU A 119 -23.91 1.38 1.21
C GLU A 119 -22.84 0.29 1.10
N LYS A 120 -22.85 -0.45 0.00
CA LYS A 120 -21.85 -1.50 -0.29
C LYS A 120 -20.43 -0.92 -0.41
N GLU A 121 -20.28 0.26 -0.99
CA GLU A 121 -18.98 0.94 -1.08
C GLU A 121 -18.54 1.46 0.30
N LYS A 122 -19.46 1.97 1.12
CA LYS A 122 -19.18 2.34 2.51
C LYS A 122 -18.62 1.16 3.30
N THR A 123 -19.23 -0.03 3.18
CA THR A 123 -18.71 -1.24 3.85
C THR A 123 -17.32 -1.64 3.35
N LEU A 124 -17.06 -1.49 2.05
CA LEU A 124 -15.76 -1.77 1.42
C LEU A 124 -14.68 -0.80 1.93
N CYS A 125 -14.97 0.50 1.94
CA CYS A 125 -14.09 1.54 2.46
C CYS A 125 -13.78 1.33 3.94
N SER A 126 -14.80 1.02 4.74
CA SER A 126 -14.65 0.72 6.16
C SER A 126 -13.73 -0.48 6.41
N LYS A 127 -13.93 -1.60 5.67
CA LYS A 127 -13.06 -2.79 5.76
C LYS A 127 -11.63 -2.50 5.32
N LEU A 128 -11.44 -1.78 4.22
CA LEU A 128 -10.12 -1.46 3.67
C LEU A 128 -9.42 -0.30 4.39
N ARG A 129 -10.09 0.37 5.34
CA ARG A 129 -9.61 1.60 5.98
C ARG A 129 -9.18 2.63 4.94
N LEU A 130 -10.09 2.93 4.02
CA LEU A 130 -9.92 3.98 3.00
C LEU A 130 -10.92 5.09 3.28
N THR A 131 -10.45 6.33 3.26
CA THR A 131 -11.35 7.49 3.30
C THR A 131 -12.15 7.56 1.99
N PRO A 132 -13.38 8.09 2.00
CA PRO A 132 -14.22 8.25 0.81
C PRO A 132 -13.49 8.96 -0.33
N SER A 133 -12.70 9.99 -0.02
CA SER A 133 -11.92 10.76 -0.99
C SER A 133 -10.88 9.90 -1.73
N ILE A 134 -10.13 9.08 -1.00
CA ILE A 134 -9.14 8.15 -1.58
C ILE A 134 -9.84 7.10 -2.42
N TYR A 135 -10.98 6.57 -1.95
CA TYR A 135 -11.75 5.57 -2.67
C TYR A 135 -12.32 6.11 -3.99
N LEU A 136 -12.95 7.28 -3.98
CA LEU A 136 -13.54 7.87 -5.19
C LEU A 136 -12.49 8.13 -6.27
N LYS A 137 -11.31 8.65 -5.90
CA LYS A 137 -10.19 8.82 -6.82
C LYS A 137 -9.71 7.48 -7.40
N ALA A 138 -9.56 6.45 -6.56
CA ALA A 138 -9.16 5.13 -7.03
C ALA A 138 -10.21 4.47 -7.92
N LYS A 139 -11.50 4.60 -7.57
CA LYS A 139 -12.63 4.13 -8.38
C LYS A 139 -12.58 4.77 -9.77
N TYR A 140 -12.49 6.09 -9.84
CA TYR A 140 -12.36 6.83 -11.10
C TYR A 140 -11.17 6.35 -11.93
N ASN A 141 -9.97 6.28 -11.34
CA ASN A 141 -8.76 5.89 -12.06
C ASN A 141 -8.84 4.45 -12.61
N ILE A 142 -9.32 3.50 -11.79
CA ILE A 142 -9.46 2.11 -12.22
C ILE A 142 -10.48 2.00 -13.36
N LEU A 143 -11.64 2.65 -13.24
CA LEU A 143 -12.68 2.60 -14.28
C LEU A 143 -12.21 3.25 -15.59
N LYS A 144 -11.55 4.41 -15.50
CA LYS A 144 -10.97 5.09 -16.66
C LYS A 144 -9.90 4.23 -17.34
N ALA A 145 -9.06 3.55 -16.56
CA ALA A 145 -8.06 2.63 -17.10
C ALA A 145 -8.72 1.40 -17.75
N ALA A 146 -9.73 0.81 -17.10
CA ALA A 146 -10.48 -0.32 -17.64
C ALA A 146 -11.15 0.01 -18.98
N GLN A 147 -11.72 1.21 -19.11
CA GLN A 147 -12.28 1.67 -20.38
C GLN A 147 -11.22 1.79 -21.48
N LYS A 148 -10.05 2.36 -21.18
CA LYS A 148 -8.95 2.45 -22.16
C LYS A 148 -8.57 1.05 -22.66
N HIS A 149 -8.41 0.09 -21.76
CA HIS A 149 -8.12 -1.30 -22.12
C HIS A 149 -9.23 -1.92 -22.98
N LYS A 150 -10.50 -1.67 -22.65
CA LYS A 150 -11.65 -2.13 -23.45
C LYS A 150 -11.64 -1.55 -24.87
N MET A 151 -11.29 -0.27 -25.02
CA MET A 151 -11.17 0.38 -26.33
C MET A 151 -9.98 -0.18 -27.15
N GLU A 152 -8.90 -0.58 -26.48
CA GLU A 152 -7.76 -1.27 -27.10
C GLU A 152 -8.03 -2.77 -27.38
N GLY A 153 -9.20 -3.30 -26.99
CA GLY A 153 -9.52 -4.72 -27.12
C GLY A 153 -8.73 -5.64 -26.18
N LYS A 154 -8.16 -5.09 -25.10
CA LYS A 154 -7.38 -5.83 -24.10
C LYS A 154 -8.19 -6.08 -22.85
N GLU A 155 -7.96 -7.21 -22.21
CA GLU A 155 -8.51 -7.50 -20.88
C GLU A 155 -7.84 -6.64 -19.82
N PHE A 156 -8.62 -6.16 -18.85
CA PHE A 156 -8.10 -5.38 -17.74
C PHE A 156 -7.70 -6.29 -16.57
N LYS A 157 -6.40 -6.44 -16.35
CA LYS A 157 -5.88 -7.37 -15.34
C LYS A 157 -5.77 -6.68 -13.98
N LYS A 158 -5.70 -7.52 -12.94
CA LYS A 158 -5.41 -7.09 -11.56
C LYS A 158 -4.16 -6.20 -11.46
N SER A 159 -3.10 -6.51 -12.22
CA SER A 159 -1.86 -5.71 -12.26
C SER A 159 -2.09 -4.29 -12.76
N ASP A 160 -3.04 -4.10 -13.67
CA ASP A 160 -3.31 -2.80 -14.28
C ASP A 160 -4.11 -1.93 -13.29
N ALA A 161 -5.03 -2.55 -12.55
CA ALA A 161 -5.69 -1.90 -11.41
C ALA A 161 -4.71 -1.43 -10.34
N GLN A 162 -3.70 -2.24 -10.03
CA GLN A 162 -2.65 -1.88 -9.06
C GLN A 162 -1.81 -0.70 -9.55
N LYS A 163 -1.52 -0.61 -10.86
CA LYS A 163 -0.78 0.50 -11.46
C LYS A 163 -1.59 1.80 -11.55
N ALA A 164 -2.92 1.70 -11.65
CA ALA A 164 -3.82 2.85 -11.75
C ALA A 164 -3.98 3.62 -10.42
N VAL A 165 -3.47 3.09 -9.31
CA VAL A 165 -3.72 3.60 -7.97
C VAL A 165 -2.40 3.91 -7.24
N ASN A 166 -2.35 5.03 -6.53
CA ASN A 166 -1.13 5.53 -5.87
C ASN A 166 -0.98 5.08 -4.40
N PHE A 167 -1.65 4.00 -3.99
CA PHE A 167 -1.59 3.47 -2.62
C PHE A 167 -1.37 1.96 -2.61
N ASN A 168 -1.37 1.38 -1.41
CA ASN A 168 -1.10 -0.04 -1.16
C ASN A 168 -1.75 -1.00 -2.18
N VAL A 169 -0.91 -1.71 -2.91
CA VAL A 169 -1.27 -2.66 -3.99
C VAL A 169 -2.21 -3.79 -3.54
N ASN A 170 -2.17 -4.18 -2.26
CA ASN A 170 -3.08 -5.20 -1.72
C ASN A 170 -4.51 -4.66 -1.60
N LYS A 171 -4.69 -3.38 -1.27
CA LYS A 171 -6.01 -2.75 -1.23
C LYS A 171 -6.56 -2.59 -2.66
N ALA A 172 -5.71 -2.14 -3.59
CA ALA A 172 -6.07 -2.05 -5.01
C ALA A 172 -6.52 -3.40 -5.60
N SER A 173 -5.87 -4.49 -5.17
CA SER A 173 -6.26 -5.86 -5.53
C SER A 173 -7.70 -6.22 -5.11
N VAL A 174 -8.10 -5.82 -3.90
CA VAL A 174 -9.46 -6.07 -3.40
C VAL A 174 -10.49 -5.21 -4.14
N LEU A 175 -10.13 -3.95 -4.45
CA LEU A 175 -10.98 -3.07 -5.28
C LEU A 175 -11.22 -3.68 -6.66
N TRP A 176 -10.19 -4.18 -7.33
CA TRP A 176 -10.34 -4.86 -8.63
C TRP A 176 -11.27 -6.07 -8.55
N ASN A 177 -11.09 -6.93 -7.55
CA ASN A 177 -11.99 -8.08 -7.34
C ASN A 177 -13.45 -7.65 -7.11
N PHE A 178 -13.68 -6.56 -6.39
CA PHE A 178 -15.01 -6.01 -6.14
C PHE A 178 -15.64 -5.48 -7.44
N PHE A 179 -14.89 -4.69 -8.22
CA PHE A 179 -15.38 -4.13 -9.49
C PHE A 179 -15.59 -5.20 -10.58
N SER A 180 -14.76 -6.24 -10.60
CA SER A 180 -14.90 -7.37 -11.52
C SER A 180 -16.20 -8.17 -11.25
N GLN A 181 -16.55 -8.41 -9.98
CA GLN A 181 -17.85 -9.02 -9.63
C GLN A 181 -19.05 -8.18 -10.09
N LEU A 182 -18.90 -6.85 -10.07
CA LEU A 182 -19.88 -5.91 -10.59
C LEU A 182 -19.87 -5.80 -12.11
N LYS A 183 -18.92 -6.42 -12.83
CA LYS A 183 -18.73 -6.28 -14.29
C LYS A 183 -18.52 -4.82 -14.73
N TRP A 184 -17.84 -4.04 -13.90
CA TRP A 184 -17.43 -2.66 -14.24
C TRP A 184 -16.06 -2.61 -14.91
N VAL A 185 -15.30 -3.68 -14.75
CA VAL A 185 -13.91 -3.85 -15.14
C VAL A 185 -13.78 -5.27 -15.69
#